data_AF-A0A4Y8Q3S3-F1
#
_entry.id   AF-A0A4Y8Q3S3-F1
#
_cell.length_a   1.000
_cell.length_b   1.000
_cell.length_c   1.000
_cell.angle_alpha   90.00
_cell.angle_beta   90.00
_cell.angle_gamma   90.00
#
_symmetry.space_group_name_H-M   'P 1'
#
loop_
_entity.id
_entity.type
_entity.pdbx_description
1 polymer ?
#
loop_
_entity_poly.entity_id
_entity_poly.type
_entity_poly.pdbx_seq_one_letter_code
_entity_poly.pdbx_strand_id
1 'polypeptide(L)' 'MSYDQVYQWVKKYEDGGPLRLQDGRGRKKTPEELFEAEQQKLAMKQLEAENDKLRAKVAFLKKLRELQGRRI' A
#
# COMPACT_ATOMS: atom_id res chain seq x y z
N MET A 1 -10.26 37.60 11.46
CA MET A 1 -10.94 36.29 11.52
C MET A 1 -12.07 36.35 10.52
N SER A 2 -11.97 35.62 9.40
CA SER A 2 -12.99 35.69 8.33
C SER A 2 -14.14 34.71 8.63
N TYR A 3 -15.38 35.14 8.35
CA TYR A 3 -16.58 34.31 8.44
C TYR A 3 -16.45 33.01 7.65
N ASP A 4 -15.77 33.05 6.50
CA ASP A 4 -15.54 31.87 5.66
C ASP A 4 -14.72 30.79 6.38
N GLN A 5 -13.78 31.15 7.25
CA GLN A 5 -12.97 30.18 7.99
C GLN A 5 -13.83 29.44 9.02
N VAL A 6 -14.73 30.16 9.69
CA VAL A 6 -15.66 29.60 10.67
C VAL A 6 -16.67 28.69 9.99
N TYR A 7 -17.21 29.11 8.84
CA TYR A 7 -18.14 28.31 8.06
C TYR A 7 -17.52 26.98 7.60
N GLN A 8 -16.27 27.01 7.14
CA GLN A 8 -15.54 25.80 6.76
C GLN A 8 -15.30 24.85 7.94
N TRP A 9 -15.12 25.36 9.16
CA TRP A 9 -14.99 24.52 10.35
C TRP A 9 -16.31 23.87 10.76
N VAL A 10 -17.41 24.63 10.73
CA VAL A 10 -18.75 24.11 11.03
C VAL A 10 -19.12 23.00 10.05
N LYS A 11 -18.91 23.24 8.74
CA LYS A 11 -19.17 22.23 7.71
C LYS A 11 -18.33 20.96 7.89
N LYS A 12 -17.03 21.11 8.18
CA LYS A 12 -16.13 19.96 8.44
C LYS A 12 -16.51 19.17 9.70
N TYR A 13 -17.02 19.87 10.70
CA TYR A 13 -17.49 19.26 11.93
C TYR A 13 -18.79 18.47 11.72
N GLU A 14 -19.72 19.00 10.91
CA GLU A 14 -20.94 18.27 10.53
C GLU A 14 -20.62 17.01 9.70
N ASP A 15 -19.63 17.07 8.82
CA ASP A 15 -19.25 15.96 7.92
C ASP A 15 -18.50 14.79 8.59
N GLY A 16 -18.04 14.92 9.84
CA GLY A 16 -17.23 13.86 10.47
C GLY A 16 -16.74 14.12 11.88
N GLY A 17 -17.37 15.06 12.59
CA GLY A 17 -17.12 15.31 14.01
C GLY A 17 -15.73 15.88 14.33
N PRO A 18 -15.33 15.84 15.61
CA PRO A 18 -14.11 16.49 16.09
C PRO A 18 -12.82 15.93 15.49
N LEU A 19 -12.80 14.67 15.02
CA LEU A 19 -11.63 14.06 14.38
C LEU A 19 -11.29 14.70 13.02
N ARG A 20 -12.30 15.18 12.28
CA ARG A 20 -12.07 15.85 10.97
C ARG A 20 -11.67 17.32 11.08
N LEU A 21 -11.91 17.92 12.24
CA LEU A 21 -11.45 19.29 12.55
C LEU A 21 -9.97 19.32 12.96
N GLN A 22 -9.39 18.17 13.26
CA GLN A 22 -7.99 18.05 13.65
C GLN A 22 -7.05 18.34 12.46
N ASP A 23 -6.27 19.42 12.56
CA ASP A 23 -5.30 19.79 11.52
C ASP A 23 -4.21 18.70 11.41
N GLY A 24 -4.12 18.07 10.24
CA GLY A 24 -3.21 16.95 9.95
C GLY A 24 -1.76 17.37 9.68
N ARG A 25 -1.42 18.65 9.84
CA ARG A 25 -0.06 19.15 9.61
C ARG A 25 0.89 18.66 10.70
N GLY A 26 1.94 17.94 10.30
CA GLY A 26 3.02 17.51 11.19
C GLY A 26 2.71 16.33 12.12
N ARG A 27 1.59 15.62 11.93
CA ARG A 27 1.30 14.43 12.74
C ARG A 27 2.13 13.23 12.30
N LYS A 28 2.77 12.57 13.27
CA LYS A 28 3.25 11.19 13.09
C LYS A 28 2.02 10.32 12.87
N LYS A 29 2.12 9.41 11.88
CA LYS A 29 1.09 8.39 11.57
C LYS A 29 0.53 7.79 12.85
N THR A 30 -0.77 7.57 12.90
CA THR A 30 -1.38 6.93 14.08
C THR A 30 -0.83 5.51 14.24
N PRO A 31 -0.82 4.93 15.45
CA PRO A 31 -0.37 3.56 15.68
C PRO A 31 -1.07 2.52 14.78
N GLU A 32 -2.34 2.78 14.45
CA GLU A 32 -3.16 1.97 13.53
C GLU A 32 -2.64 2.05 12.09
N GLU A 33 -2.38 3.26 11.58
CA GLU A 33 -1.78 3.48 10.25
C GLU A 33 -0.35 2.94 10.15
N LEU A 34 0.41 2.98 11.26
CA LEU A 34 1.73 2.37 11.36
C LEU A 34 1.63 0.85 11.24
N PHE A 35 0.70 0.22 11.95
CA PHE A 35 0.49 -1.23 11.92
C PHE A 35 0.00 -1.70 10.55
N GLU A 36 -0.94 -1.00 9.91
CA GLU A 36 -1.36 -1.29 8.54
C GLU A 36 -0.19 -1.19 7.55
N ALA A 37 0.65 -0.16 7.68
CA ALA A 37 1.82 -0.01 6.84
C ALA A 37 2.87 -1.11 7.07
N GLU A 38 3.01 -1.61 8.31
CA GLU A 38 3.86 -2.76 8.62
C GLU A 38 3.33 -4.06 8.03
N GLN A 39 2.02 -4.30 8.13
CA GLN A 39 1.37 -5.45 7.49
C GLN A 39 1.52 -5.40 5.97
N GLN A 40 1.31 -4.23 5.36
CA GLN A 40 1.50 -4.04 3.92
C GLN A 40 2.94 -4.36 3.50
N LYS A 41 3.94 -3.89 4.25
CA LYS A 41 5.35 -4.23 3.98
C LYS A 41 5.61 -5.73 4.07
N LEU A 42 5.01 -6.41 5.05
CA LEU A 42 5.14 -7.86 5.19
C LEU A 42 4.51 -8.60 4.01
N ALA A 43 3.31 -8.20 3.60
CA ALA A 43 2.62 -8.75 2.44
C ALA A 43 3.41 -8.53 1.14
N MET A 44 3.99 -7.33 0.95
CA MET A 44 4.84 -7.05 -0.21
C MET A 44 6.06 -7.97 -0.28
N LYS A 45 6.75 -8.20 0.86
CA LYS A 45 7.90 -9.13 0.92
C LYS A 45 7.51 -10.57 0.60
N GLN A 46 6.36 -11.03 1.11
CA GLN A 46 5.85 -12.37 0.79
C GLN A 46 5.56 -12.51 -0.70
N LEU A 47 4.89 -11.51 -1.28
CA LEU A 47 4.54 -11.51 -2.69
C LEU A 47 5.78 -11.46 -3.60
N GLU A 48 6.81 -10.72 -3.21
CA GLU A 48 8.10 -10.65 -3.92
C GLU A 48 8.80 -12.02 -3.94
N ALA A 49 8.87 -12.70 -2.79
CA ALA A 49 9.44 -14.03 -2.69
C ALA A 49 8.68 -15.08 -3.54
N GLU A 50 7.35 -14.99 -3.58
CA GLU A 50 6.54 -15.83 -4.46
C GLU A 50 6.80 -15.54 -5.94
N ASN A 51 6.93 -14.25 -6.30
CA ASN A 51 7.24 -13.84 -7.66
C ASN A 51 8.58 -14.43 -8.12
N ASP A 52 9.60 -14.35 -7.28
CA ASP A 52 10.92 -14.91 -7.58
C ASP A 52 10.89 -16.42 -7.75
N LYS A 53 10.15 -17.13 -6.89
CA LYS A 53 9.92 -18.58 -7.03
C LYS A 53 9.23 -18.92 -8.35
N LEU A 54 8.22 -18.13 -8.76
CA LEU A 54 7.54 -18.31 -10.03
C LEU A 54 8.45 -18.01 -11.22
N ARG A 55 9.26 -16.95 -11.15
CA ARG A 55 10.26 -16.61 -12.19
C ARG A 55 11.25 -17.75 -12.39
N ALA A 56 11.75 -18.34 -11.31
CA ALA A 56 12.65 -19.48 -11.38
C ALA A 56 11.98 -20.69 -12.06
N LYS A 57 10.72 -21.01 -11.70
CA LYS A 57 9.95 -22.09 -12.35
C LYS A 57 9.75 -21.83 -13.84
N VAL A 58 9.36 -20.61 -14.22
CA VAL A 58 9.18 -20.22 -15.63
C VAL A 58 10.49 -20.32 -16.40
N ALA A 59 11.59 -19.83 -15.83
CA ALA A 59 12.92 -19.92 -16.45
C ALA A 59 13.34 -21.37 -16.66
N PHE A 60 13.13 -22.23 -15.66
CA PHE A 60 13.41 -23.66 -15.74
C PHE A 60 12.61 -24.33 -16.87
N LEU A 61 11.29 -24.09 -16.94
CA LEU A 61 10.43 -24.65 -17.98
C LEU A 61 10.83 -24.17 -19.38
N LYS A 62 11.15 -22.88 -19.53
CA LYS A 62 11.67 -22.33 -20.79
C LYS A 62 12.96 -23.05 -21.19
N LYS A 63 13.87 -23.28 -20.24
CA LYS A 63 15.14 -23.96 -20.53
C LYS A 63 14.92 -25.41 -20.97
N LEU A 64 13.98 -26.10 -20.33
CA LEU A 64 13.61 -27.46 -20.69
C LEU A 64 13.02 -27.52 -22.12
N ARG A 65 12.15 -26.57 -22.46
CA ARG A 65 11.58 -26.46 -23.81
C ARG A 65 12.66 -26.20 -24.87
N GLU A 66 13.63 -25.34 -24.59
CA GLU A 66 14.78 -25.11 -25.50
C GLU A 66 15.58 -26.38 -25.75
N LEU A 67 15.86 -27.18 -24.71
CA LEU A 67 16.62 -28.42 -24.83
C LEU A 67 15.85 -29.49 -25.61
N GLN A 68 14.54 -29.60 -25.39
CA GLN A 68 13.69 -30.49 -26.16
C GLN A 68 13.59 -30.08 -27.63
N GLY A 69 13.47 -28.77 -27.92
CA GLY A 69 13.43 -28.24 -29.27
C GLY A 69 14.74 -28.36 -30.06
N ARG A 70 15.88 -28.56 -29.40
CA ARG A 70 17.19 -28.82 -30.02
C ARG A 70 17.48 -30.29 -30.30
N ARG A 71 16.65 -31.20 -29.77
CA ARG A 71 16.79 -32.66 -29.94
C ARG A 71 16.04 -33.20 -31.16
N ILE A 72 15.27 -32.36 -31.83
CA ILE A 72 14.62 -32.60 -33.13
C ILE A 72 15.44 -31.83 -34.17
#